data_AF-A0A1H2KCE0-F1
#
_entry.id   AF-A0A1H2KCE0-F1
#
_cell.length_a   1.000
_cell.length_b   1.000
_cell.length_c   1.000
_cell.angle_alpha   90.00
_cell.angle_beta   90.00
_cell.angle_gamma   90.00
#
_symmetry.space_group_name_H-M   'P 1'
#
loop_
_entity.id
_entity.type
_entity.pdbx_description
1 polymer ?
#
loop_
_entity_poly.entity_id
_entity_poly.type
_entity_poly.pdbx_seq_one_letter_code
_entity_poly.pdbx_strand_id
1 'polypeptide(L)'
;MAQVTAVSSSPTHSFSKPALAAIRLLAGLGVEGDAHLGTTVQHLSRLQRDPDAPNLRQVHLMHAELHDELAAAGHTVGPGQLGENVTTRGVDLLGLPAGTRLRLGAEAVVEVTGLRNPCHQIDDFQPGVLKQVVGRDADGEIVRKAGVMAIVLVGGEVRPGDAIAVEPPPEPHRPLAPV
;
A
#
# COMPACT_ATOMS: atom_id res chain seq x y z
N MET A 1 6.51 18.55 -2.22
CA MET A 1 7.02 17.50 -3.11
C MET A 1 6.55 16.16 -2.58
N ALA A 2 6.36 15.16 -3.44
CA ALA A 2 5.97 13.83 -3.01
C ALA A 2 7.11 13.15 -2.24
N GLN A 3 6.80 12.54 -1.10
CA GLN A 3 7.81 11.90 -0.24
C GLN A 3 7.25 10.72 0.56
N VAL A 4 8.14 9.85 1.01
CA VAL A 4 7.88 8.85 2.04
C VAL A 4 7.89 9.53 3.41
N THR A 5 6.85 9.35 4.20
CA THR A 5 6.77 9.89 5.57
C THR A 5 7.09 8.86 6.64
N ALA A 6 6.87 7.58 6.36
CA ALA A 6 7.17 6.49 7.26
C ALA A 6 7.30 5.17 6.48
N VAL A 7 8.03 4.23 7.08
CA VAL A 7 8.13 2.85 6.59
C VAL A 7 7.90 1.86 7.73
N SER A 8 7.27 0.73 7.42
CA SER A 8 6.84 -0.25 8.40
C SER A 8 6.96 -1.67 7.85
N SER A 9 7.25 -2.64 8.72
CA SER A 9 7.28 -4.06 8.37
C SER A 9 6.96 -4.92 9.59
N SER A 10 6.40 -6.10 9.38
CA SER A 10 6.18 -7.09 10.43
C SER A 10 6.52 -8.49 9.92
N PRO A 11 7.30 -9.30 10.67
CA PRO A 11 7.57 -10.70 10.31
C PRO A 11 6.37 -11.62 10.53
N THR A 12 5.28 -11.12 11.11
CA THR A 12 4.05 -11.89 11.35
C THR A 12 2.89 -11.29 10.55
N HIS A 13 1.86 -12.10 10.25
CA HIS A 13 0.61 -11.64 9.62
C HIS A 13 -0.27 -10.82 10.57
N SER A 14 0.33 -9.99 11.43
CA SER A 14 -0.37 -8.99 12.22
C SER A 14 -1.00 -7.94 11.30
N PHE A 15 -2.17 -7.42 11.69
CA PHE A 15 -2.86 -6.40 10.90
C PHE A 15 -2.03 -5.12 10.79
N SER A 16 -1.52 -4.62 11.93
CA SER A 16 -0.64 -3.46 11.99
C SER A 16 0.84 -3.85 11.92
N LYS A 17 1.66 -2.94 11.40
CA LYS A 17 3.11 -3.09 11.27
C LYS A 17 3.82 -1.98 12.07
N PRO A 18 4.82 -2.29 12.90
CA PRO A 18 5.60 -1.27 13.60
C PRO A 18 6.38 -0.42 12.60
N ALA A 19 6.51 0.87 12.90
CA ALA A 19 7.34 1.79 12.14
C ALA A 19 8.83 1.48 12.35
N LEU A 20 9.61 1.63 11.29
CA LEU A 20 11.05 1.37 11.25
C LEU A 20 11.80 2.60 10.72
N ALA A 21 13.10 2.67 10.99
CA ALA A 21 13.96 3.73 10.45
C ALA A 21 14.21 3.58 8.94
N ALA A 22 14.14 2.35 8.43
CA ALA A 22 14.30 1.98 7.04
C ALA A 22 13.65 0.62 6.78
N ILE A 23 13.29 0.35 5.52
CA ILE A 23 12.96 -0.99 5.03
C ILE A 23 13.78 -1.29 3.77
N ARG A 24 14.04 -2.57 3.48
CA ARG A 24 14.68 -2.97 2.22
C ARG A 24 13.69 -3.68 1.33
N LEU A 25 13.55 -3.21 0.09
CA LEU A 25 12.78 -3.86 -0.95
C LEU A 25 13.66 -4.84 -1.71
N LEU A 26 13.16 -6.04 -1.93
CA LEU A 26 13.80 -7.10 -2.69
C LEU A 26 13.00 -7.33 -3.97
N ALA A 27 13.65 -7.20 -5.13
CA ALA A 27 13.02 -7.33 -6.44
C ALA A 27 12.26 -8.65 -6.57
N GLY A 28 11.01 -8.58 -7.00
CA GLY A 28 10.12 -9.73 -7.17
C GLY A 28 9.69 -10.44 -5.88
N LEU A 29 10.07 -9.95 -4.70
CA LEU A 29 9.80 -10.61 -3.42
C LEU A 29 9.01 -9.73 -2.45
N GLY A 30 9.26 -8.42 -2.40
CA GLY A 30 8.63 -7.49 -1.46
C GLY A 30 9.57 -6.96 -0.40
N VAL A 31 9.04 -6.71 0.80
CA VAL A 31 9.81 -6.11 1.90
C VAL A 31 10.57 -7.19 2.67
N GLU A 32 11.90 -7.05 2.78
CA GLU A 32 12.74 -7.96 3.56
C GLU A 32 12.23 -8.09 5.00
N GLY A 33 12.03 -9.33 5.45
CA GLY A 33 11.55 -9.62 6.81
C GLY A 33 10.04 -9.41 7.03
N ASP A 34 9.26 -9.07 5.99
CA ASP A 34 7.81 -8.96 6.08
C ASP A 34 7.11 -10.31 5.86
N ALA A 35 6.02 -10.55 6.57
CA ALA A 35 5.20 -11.75 6.44
C ALA A 35 4.59 -11.93 5.03
N HIS A 36 4.54 -10.87 4.22
CA HIS A 36 4.03 -10.91 2.86
C HIS A 36 5.13 -11.08 1.79
N LEU A 37 6.38 -11.32 2.21
CA LEU A 37 7.50 -11.55 1.31
C LEU A 37 7.38 -12.89 0.58
N GLY A 38 7.50 -12.87 -0.74
CA GLY A 38 7.51 -14.08 -1.58
C GLY A 38 7.06 -13.82 -3.01
N THR A 39 7.38 -14.76 -3.90
CA THR A 39 6.99 -14.71 -5.32
C THR A 39 5.52 -15.07 -5.54
N THR A 40 4.94 -15.89 -4.67
CA THR A 40 3.53 -16.30 -4.71
C THR A 40 2.72 -15.70 -3.56
N VAL A 41 1.40 -15.78 -3.65
CA VAL A 41 0.46 -15.29 -2.63
C VAL A 41 0.92 -15.65 -1.22
N GLN A 42 1.10 -14.64 -0.37
CA GLN A 42 1.42 -14.82 1.05
C GLN A 42 0.23 -14.52 1.97
N HIS A 43 -0.87 -13.97 1.43
CA HIS A 43 -2.02 -13.60 2.22
C HIS A 43 -2.85 -14.85 2.59
N LEU A 44 -3.06 -15.08 3.90
CA LEU A 44 -3.64 -16.32 4.43
C LEU A 44 -4.99 -16.70 3.80
N SER A 45 -5.88 -15.72 3.56
CA SER A 45 -7.19 -15.99 2.95
C SER A 45 -7.12 -16.37 1.46
N ARG A 46 -6.02 -16.05 0.76
CA ARG A 46 -5.83 -16.34 -0.65
C ARG A 46 -5.02 -17.61 -0.89
N LEU A 47 -4.15 -17.98 0.05
CA LEU A 47 -3.49 -19.29 0.05
C LEU A 47 -4.49 -20.44 -0.06
N GLN A 48 -5.68 -20.28 0.55
CA GLN A 48 -6.75 -21.27 0.48
C GLN A 48 -7.43 -21.37 -0.90
N ARG A 49 -7.27 -20.35 -1.76
CA ARG A 49 -7.89 -20.28 -3.08
C ARG A 49 -6.94 -20.75 -4.17
N ASP A 50 -5.75 -20.15 -4.20
CA ASP A 50 -4.69 -20.45 -5.15
C ASP A 50 -3.34 -20.06 -4.54
N PRO A 51 -2.60 -21.02 -3.95
CA PRO A 51 -1.31 -20.76 -3.31
C PRO A 51 -0.18 -20.49 -4.32
N ASP A 52 -0.35 -20.89 -5.58
CA ASP A 52 0.68 -20.76 -6.63
C ASP A 52 0.53 -19.46 -7.44
N ALA A 53 -0.58 -18.72 -7.24
CA ALA A 53 -0.80 -17.43 -7.87
C ALA A 53 0.34 -16.44 -7.56
N PRO A 54 0.75 -15.59 -8.53
CA PRO A 54 1.76 -14.56 -8.32
C PRO A 54 1.40 -13.59 -7.18
N ASN A 55 2.41 -13.17 -6.43
CA ASN A 55 2.24 -12.16 -5.38
C ASN A 55 2.12 -10.76 -5.99
N LEU A 56 0.89 -10.28 -6.19
CA LEU A 56 0.62 -8.90 -6.61
C LEU A 56 0.62 -7.89 -5.45
N ARG A 57 0.97 -8.35 -4.25
CA ARG A 57 0.74 -7.70 -2.95
C ARG A 57 2.03 -7.58 -2.13
N GLN A 58 3.16 -7.42 -2.82
CA GLN A 58 4.50 -7.42 -2.22
C GLN A 58 4.77 -6.19 -1.36
N VAL A 59 4.22 -5.03 -1.73
CA VAL A 59 4.33 -3.78 -0.96
C VAL A 59 2.96 -3.11 -0.90
N HIS A 60 2.55 -2.69 0.29
CA HIS A 60 1.33 -1.89 0.51
C HIS A 60 1.72 -0.43 0.75
N LEU A 61 1.16 0.50 -0.04
CA LEU A 61 1.40 1.94 0.09
C LEU A 61 0.12 2.67 0.47
N MET A 62 0.24 3.62 1.40
CA MET A 62 -0.87 4.47 1.85
C MET A 62 -0.49 5.95 1.79
N HIS A 63 -1.46 6.82 1.56
CA HIS A 63 -1.30 8.27 1.56
C HIS A 63 -1.62 8.79 2.96
N ALA A 64 -0.72 9.59 3.55
CA ALA A 64 -0.86 10.13 4.89
C ALA A 64 -2.04 11.11 5.00
N GLU A 65 -2.49 11.66 3.88
CA GLU A 65 -3.71 12.46 3.77
C GLU A 65 -4.94 11.67 4.25
N LEU A 66 -4.98 10.35 4.09
CA LEU A 66 -6.04 9.52 4.69
C LEU A 66 -6.01 9.58 6.21
N HIS A 67 -4.83 9.59 6.82
CA HIS A 67 -4.71 9.66 8.28
C HIS A 67 -5.22 11.02 8.79
N ASP A 68 -5.00 12.10 8.03
CA ASP A 68 -5.57 13.42 8.35
C ASP A 68 -7.11 13.40 8.25
N GLU A 69 -7.66 12.79 7.18
CA GLU A 69 -9.12 12.60 7.02
C GLU A 69 -9.72 11.80 8.19
N LEU A 70 -9.06 10.70 8.57
CA LEU A 70 -9.49 9.85 9.68
C LEU A 70 -9.43 10.60 11.01
N ALA A 71 -8.36 11.36 11.27
CA ALA A 71 -8.24 12.18 12.47
C ALA A 71 -9.34 13.24 12.56
N ALA A 72 -9.67 13.90 11.45
CA ALA A 72 -10.78 14.84 11.37
C ALA A 72 -12.15 14.17 11.62
N ALA A 73 -12.30 12.90 11.27
CA ALA A 73 -13.46 12.06 11.56
C ALA A 73 -13.46 11.47 12.99
N GLY A 74 -12.48 11.81 13.84
CA GLY A 74 -12.39 11.34 15.22
C GLY A 74 -11.65 10.00 15.40
N HIS A 75 -10.95 9.52 14.38
CA HIS A 75 -10.18 8.27 14.40
C HIS A 75 -8.67 8.56 14.44
N THR A 76 -7.99 8.17 15.51
CA THR A 76 -6.53 8.27 15.60
C THR A 76 -5.86 7.06 14.95
N VAL A 77 -5.38 7.23 13.72
CA VAL A 77 -4.67 6.21 12.94
C VAL A 77 -3.31 6.77 12.50
N GLY A 78 -2.24 6.03 12.81
CA GLY A 78 -0.86 6.38 12.47
C GLY A 78 -0.24 5.42 11.44
N PRO A 79 0.99 5.73 10.98
CA PRO A 79 1.72 4.90 10.03
C PRO A 79 1.85 3.42 10.43
N GLY A 80 1.67 2.55 9.46
CA GLY A 80 1.71 1.09 9.57
C GLY A 80 0.47 0.49 10.25
N GLN A 81 -0.42 1.29 10.84
CA GLN A 81 -1.54 0.77 11.62
C GLN A 81 -2.62 0.12 10.75
N LEU A 82 -2.76 0.55 9.50
CA LEU A 82 -3.64 -0.09 8.50
C LEU A 82 -2.90 -1.14 7.64
N GLY A 83 -1.72 -1.56 8.10
CA GLY A 83 -0.93 -2.64 7.52
C GLY A 83 -0.10 -2.23 6.31
N GLU A 84 0.07 -0.93 6.05
CA GLU A 84 0.93 -0.44 4.99
C GLU A 84 2.42 -0.59 5.33
N ASN A 85 3.22 -0.78 4.29
CA ASN A 85 4.67 -0.79 4.40
C ASN A 85 5.28 0.58 4.18
N VAL A 86 4.65 1.41 3.34
CA VAL A 86 5.13 2.75 3.00
C VAL A 86 3.99 3.74 3.16
N THR A 87 4.15 4.70 4.06
CA THR A 87 3.26 5.86 4.14
C THR A 87 3.88 6.99 3.32
N THR A 88 3.09 7.58 2.43
CA THR A 88 3.49 8.61 1.47
C THR A 88 2.77 9.92 1.76
N ARG A 89 3.26 11.04 1.24
CA ARG A 89 2.55 12.33 1.26
C ARG A 89 2.85 13.11 -0.01
N GLY A 90 1.87 13.87 -0.50
CA GLY A 90 2.00 14.72 -1.68
C GLY A 90 1.97 13.96 -3.01
N VAL A 91 1.39 12.75 -3.03
CA VAL A 91 1.14 11.93 -4.22
C VAL A 91 -0.27 11.37 -4.17
N ASP A 92 -1.04 11.58 -5.24
CA ASP A 92 -2.37 10.97 -5.39
C ASP A 92 -2.22 9.51 -5.82
N LEU A 93 -2.03 8.62 -4.84
CA LEU A 93 -1.86 7.19 -5.10
C LEU A 93 -3.09 6.55 -5.77
N LEU A 94 -4.30 7.01 -5.42
CA LEU A 94 -5.55 6.38 -5.86
C LEU A 94 -5.90 6.77 -7.31
N GLY A 95 -5.47 7.97 -7.73
CA GLY A 95 -5.62 8.45 -9.11
C GLY A 95 -4.56 7.94 -10.09
N LEU A 96 -3.55 7.19 -9.64
CA LEU A 96 -2.51 6.66 -10.54
C LEU A 96 -3.08 5.63 -11.51
N PRO A 97 -2.60 5.57 -12.78
CA PRO A 97 -2.87 4.45 -13.66
C PRO A 97 -2.30 3.13 -13.12
N ALA A 98 -2.97 2.01 -13.40
CA ALA A 98 -2.41 0.68 -13.18
C ALA A 98 -1.12 0.50 -14.01
N GLY A 99 -0.07 -0.05 -13.40
CA GLY A 99 1.26 -0.16 -14.01
C GLY A 99 2.15 1.08 -13.83
N THR A 100 1.70 2.10 -13.08
CA THR A 100 2.55 3.23 -12.72
C THR A 100 3.76 2.77 -11.91
N ARG A 101 4.94 3.28 -12.25
CA ARG A 101 6.16 3.04 -11.50
C ARG A 101 6.40 4.18 -10.51
N LEU A 102 6.66 3.82 -9.27
CA LEU A 102 7.04 4.73 -8.22
C LEU A 102 8.49 4.45 -7.84
N ARG A 103 9.35 5.45 -8.06
CA ARG A 103 10.71 5.43 -7.50
C ARG A 103 10.67 6.00 -6.11
N LEU A 104 11.13 5.22 -5.14
CA LEU A 104 11.16 5.56 -3.72
C LEU A 104 12.62 5.74 -3.31
N GLY A 105 13.03 6.98 -3.07
CA GLY A 105 14.42 7.31 -2.77
C GLY A 105 15.33 7.13 -4.00
N ALA A 106 16.57 6.70 -3.76
CA ALA A 106 17.59 6.64 -4.79
C ALA A 106 17.44 5.45 -5.75
N GLU A 107 17.12 4.27 -5.21
CA GLU A 107 17.28 2.99 -5.93
C GLU A 107 15.95 2.28 -6.17
N ALA A 108 15.10 2.20 -5.14
CA ALA A 108 13.96 1.30 -5.14
C ALA A 108 12.88 1.76 -6.14
N VAL A 109 12.36 0.81 -6.91
CA VAL A 109 11.25 1.04 -7.86
C VAL A 109 10.18 -0.01 -7.65
N VAL A 110 8.95 0.44 -7.45
CA VAL A 110 7.77 -0.43 -7.35
C VAL A 110 6.78 -0.12 -8.48
N GLU A 111 6.07 -1.14 -8.95
CA GLU A 111 4.98 -0.99 -9.93
C GLU A 111 3.63 -1.19 -9.24
N VAL A 112 2.76 -0.19 -9.36
CA VAL A 112 1.42 -0.21 -8.76
C VAL A 112 0.55 -1.23 -9.50
N THR A 113 0.06 -2.23 -8.77
CA THR A 113 -0.76 -3.32 -9.33
C THR A 113 -2.25 -3.09 -9.18
N GLY A 114 -2.69 -2.36 -8.15
CA GLY A 114 -4.10 -2.12 -7.91
C GLY A 114 -4.43 -1.54 -6.55
N LEU A 115 -5.73 -1.39 -6.28
CA LEU A 115 -6.25 -0.91 -5.00
C LEU A 115 -6.19 -2.01 -3.94
N ARG A 116 -5.80 -1.65 -2.72
CA ARG A 116 -5.96 -2.55 -1.58
C ARG A 116 -7.44 -2.68 -1.27
N ASN A 117 -7.95 -3.91 -1.25
CA ASN A 117 -9.34 -4.17 -0.88
C ASN A 117 -9.53 -4.09 0.65
N PRO A 118 -10.38 -3.17 1.17
CA PRO A 118 -10.69 -3.09 2.59
C PRO A 118 -11.41 -4.34 3.11
N CYS A 119 -11.17 -4.70 4.37
CA CYS A 119 -11.76 -5.87 5.02
C CYS A 119 -12.17 -5.56 6.46
N HIS A 120 -12.95 -6.46 7.06
CA HIS A 120 -13.46 -6.34 8.44
C HIS A 120 -12.35 -6.11 9.49
N GLN A 121 -11.12 -6.59 9.25
CA GLN A 121 -9.99 -6.39 10.14
C GLN A 121 -9.68 -4.91 10.44
N ILE A 122 -10.11 -3.99 9.57
CA ILE A 122 -10.01 -2.54 9.84
C ILE A 122 -10.90 -2.15 11.04
N ASP A 123 -12.13 -2.65 11.10
CA ASP A 123 -13.03 -2.36 12.21
C ASP A 123 -12.66 -3.15 13.48
N ASP A 124 -12.03 -4.32 13.32
CA ASP A 124 -11.43 -5.04 14.46
C ASP A 124 -10.27 -4.22 15.08
N PHE A 125 -9.49 -3.53 14.24
CA PHE A 125 -8.45 -2.60 14.68
C PHE A 125 -9.06 -1.36 15.36
N GLN A 126 -10.01 -0.70 14.71
CA GLN A 126 -10.73 0.43 15.27
C GLN A 126 -12.15 0.53 14.69
N PRO A 127 -13.20 0.39 15.51
CA PRO A 127 -14.58 0.43 15.04
C PRO A 127 -14.92 1.71 14.30
N GLY A 128 -15.50 1.58 13.11
CA GLY A 128 -15.98 2.70 12.31
C GLY A 128 -14.95 3.27 11.34
N VAL A 129 -13.73 2.77 11.29
CA VAL A 129 -12.75 3.17 10.28
C VAL A 129 -13.10 2.57 8.91
N LEU A 130 -13.68 1.37 8.85
CA LEU A 130 -14.00 0.72 7.58
C LEU A 130 -14.96 1.56 6.72
N LYS A 131 -15.97 2.18 7.35
CA LYS A 131 -16.92 3.09 6.68
C LYS A 131 -16.30 4.40 6.21
N GLN A 132 -15.11 4.76 6.69
CA GLN A 132 -14.38 5.95 6.23
C GLN A 132 -13.51 5.63 5.00
N VAL A 133 -13.02 4.40 4.91
CA VAL A 133 -12.11 3.97 3.83
C VAL A 133 -12.81 3.25 2.67
N VAL A 134 -14.11 2.97 2.81
CA VAL A 134 -14.99 2.48 1.74
C VAL A 134 -16.18 3.43 1.63
N GLY A 135 -16.37 4.01 0.46
CA GLY A 135 -17.48 4.91 0.17
C GLY A 135 -18.05 4.70 -1.22
N ARG A 136 -18.90 5.63 -1.64
CA ARG A 136 -19.38 5.74 -3.02
C ARG A 136 -19.09 7.15 -3.55
N ASP A 137 -18.76 7.25 -4.83
CA ASP A 137 -18.67 8.54 -5.50
C ASP A 137 -20.05 9.04 -5.97
N ALA A 138 -20.06 10.15 -6.71
CA ALA A 138 -21.27 10.79 -7.21
C ALA A 138 -22.07 9.90 -8.19
N ASP A 139 -21.39 9.00 -8.89
CA ASP A 139 -22.00 8.05 -9.83
C ASP A 139 -22.45 6.75 -9.13
N GLY A 140 -22.17 6.65 -7.82
CA GLY A 140 -22.56 5.52 -6.98
C GLY A 140 -21.55 4.37 -6.99
N GLU A 141 -20.39 4.55 -7.62
CA GLU A 141 -19.33 3.56 -7.75
C GLU A 141 -18.50 3.45 -6.46
N ILE A 142 -18.02 2.24 -6.17
CA ILE A 142 -17.33 1.96 -4.91
C ILE A 142 -15.92 2.56 -4.92
N VAL A 143 -15.70 3.54 -4.04
CA VAL A 143 -14.40 4.14 -3.78
C VAL A 143 -13.70 3.42 -2.63
N ARG A 144 -12.46 2.99 -2.86
CA ARG A 144 -11.60 2.37 -1.84
C ARG A 144 -10.44 3.29 -1.56
N LYS A 145 -10.35 3.77 -0.33
CA LYS A 145 -9.30 4.70 0.10
C LYS A 145 -8.14 4.04 0.81
N ALA A 146 -8.18 2.73 1.04
CA ALA A 146 -7.19 2.03 1.86
C ALA A 146 -5.82 1.79 1.16
N GLY A 147 -5.40 2.67 0.26
CA GLY A 147 -4.11 2.60 -0.40
C GLY A 147 -4.04 1.66 -1.61
N VAL A 148 -2.82 1.45 -2.10
CA VAL A 148 -2.51 0.66 -3.29
C VAL A 148 -1.54 -0.46 -2.95
N MET A 149 -1.59 -1.53 -3.74
CA MET A 149 -0.59 -2.59 -3.71
C MET A 149 0.39 -2.42 -4.87
N ALA A 150 1.59 -2.93 -4.68
CA ALA A 150 2.64 -2.88 -5.68
C ALA A 150 3.52 -4.14 -5.63
N ILE A 151 4.25 -4.34 -6.72
CA ILE A 151 5.36 -5.30 -6.82
C ILE A 151 6.70 -4.56 -6.92
N VAL A 152 7.77 -5.17 -6.43
CA VAL A 152 9.11 -4.58 -6.47
C VAL A 152 9.76 -4.91 -7.81
N LEU A 153 10.05 -3.90 -8.62
CA LEU A 153 10.80 -4.05 -9.88
C LEU A 153 12.31 -3.95 -9.63
N VAL A 154 12.73 -2.96 -8.84
CA VAL A 154 14.13 -2.72 -8.48
C VAL A 154 14.21 -2.64 -6.96
N GLY A 155 15.08 -3.47 -6.38
CA GLY A 155 15.32 -3.46 -4.94
C GLY A 155 16.09 -2.23 -4.48
N GLY A 156 16.08 -1.98 -3.18
CA GLY A 156 16.75 -0.83 -2.59
C GLY A 156 16.26 -0.56 -1.18
N GLU A 157 16.99 0.28 -0.45
CA GLU A 157 16.56 0.77 0.85
C GLU A 157 15.62 1.97 0.70
N VAL A 158 14.57 2.01 1.52
CA VAL A 158 13.60 3.12 1.58
C VAL A 158 13.51 3.64 3.01
N ARG A 159 13.58 4.95 3.16
CA ARG A 159 13.60 5.67 4.44
C ARG A 159 12.55 6.77 4.50
N PRO A 160 12.07 7.15 5.69
CA PRO A 160 11.34 8.40 5.87
C PRO A 160 12.16 9.59 5.33
N GLY A 161 11.51 10.47 4.58
CA GLY A 161 12.13 11.62 3.92
C GLY A 161 12.54 11.37 2.47
N ASP A 162 12.54 10.12 2.01
CA ASP A 162 12.85 9.81 0.61
C ASP A 162 11.85 10.46 -0.35
N ALA A 163 12.36 11.06 -1.42
CA ALA A 163 11.53 11.60 -2.48
C ALA A 163 10.80 10.49 -3.24
N ILE A 164 9.62 10.80 -3.76
CA ILE A 164 8.85 9.92 -4.63
C ILE A 164 8.80 10.53 -6.03
N ALA A 165 9.27 9.78 -7.03
CA ALA A 165 9.07 10.12 -8.43
C ALA A 165 8.05 9.17 -9.05
N VAL A 166 7.14 9.73 -9.85
CA VAL A 166 6.03 9.02 -10.48
C VAL A 166 6.29 8.92 -11.98
N GLU A 167 6.26 7.70 -12.52
CA GLU A 167 6.40 7.41 -13.94
C GLU A 167 5.18 6.60 -14.40
N PRO A 168 4.18 7.24 -15.01
CA PRO A 168 3.00 6.54 -15.51
C PRO A 168 3.36 5.63 -16.70
N PRO A 169 2.57 4.56 -16.95
CA PRO A 169 2.76 3.70 -18.10
C PRO A 169 2.41 4.44 -19.41
N PRO A 170 2.80 3.92 -20.58
CA PRO A 170 2.33 4.44 -21.86
C PRO A 170 0.80 4.44 -21.96
N GLU A 171 0.25 5.40 -22.69
CA GLU A 171 -1.18 5.49 -22.98
C GLU A 171 -1.68 4.31 -23.84
N PRO A 172 -2.97 3.93 -23.73
CA PRO A 172 -4.00 4.52 -22.88
C PRO A 172 -3.92 4.06 -21.42
N HIS A 173 -4.10 5.00 -20.49
CA HIS A 173 -4.15 4.71 -19.06
C HIS A 173 -5.37 3.87 -18.68
N ARG A 174 -5.19 2.99 -17.70
CA ARG A 174 -6.27 2.20 -17.08
C ARG A 174 -6.37 2.56 -15.60
N PRO A 175 -7.59 2.74 -15.06
CA PRO A 175 -7.77 2.98 -13.63
C PRO A 175 -7.38 1.75 -12.82
N LEU A 176 -7.04 1.96 -11.55
CA LEU A 176 -6.73 0.87 -10.62
C LEU A 176 -7.97 0.04 -10.30
N ALA A 177 -7.84 -1.27 -10.42
CA ALA A 177 -8.83 -2.24 -9.94
C ALA A 177 -8.39 -2.84 -8.60
N PRO A 178 -9.31 -3.40 -7.80
CA PRO A 178 -8.94 -4.15 -6.59
C PRO A 178 -8.11 -5.38 -6.94
N VAL A 179 -7.00 -5.58 -6.22
CA VAL A 179 -6.10 -6.75 -6.37
C VAL A 179 -6.34 -7.84 -5.36
#